data_AF-A0A7Y6E6M1-F1
#
_entry.id   AF-A0A7Y6E6M1-F1
#
_cell.length_a   1.000
_cell.length_b   1.000
_cell.length_c   1.000
_cell.angle_alpha   90.00
_cell.angle_beta   90.00
_cell.angle_gamma   90.00
#
_symmetry.space_group_name_H-M   'P 1'
#
loop_
_entity.id
_entity.type
_entity.pdbx_description
1 polymer ?
#
loop_
_entity_poly.entity_id
_entity_poly.type
_entity_poly.pdbx_seq_one_letter_code
_entity_poly.pdbx_strand_id
1 'polypeptide(L)'
;GYVYATRAALRRMLPRDHGTIVQVGSAVAYRGIPLQTAYSGAKHALQGWHEALRCELLHAGTHVRTTMVQLPAVNTPQFDWVLNRTTRSPRPLRPIHQPEFAARAIVHAADHPARREYWVGASTAATLMLNAVAPGLLDRYLARTGFAGQETDEPLRDWRANLWRPVDAHEDRGAHGRFDKDAATDNRHYGAADAVQGWISRHHTALAASAAAAAASAGAIARSRR
;
A
#
# COMPACT_ATOMS: atom_id res chain seq x y z
N GLY A 1 -15.11 9.28 2.26
CA GLY A 1 -14.01 10.26 2.32
C GLY A 1 -13.37 10.51 0.96
N TYR A 2 -12.65 9.52 0.43
CA TYR A 2 -11.80 9.63 -0.78
C TYR A 2 -12.45 10.32 -1.99
N VAL A 3 -13.63 9.86 -2.41
CA VAL A 3 -14.37 10.43 -3.54
C VAL A 3 -14.66 11.92 -3.34
N TYR A 4 -15.23 12.29 -2.18
CA TYR A 4 -15.58 13.68 -1.90
C TYR A 4 -14.36 14.59 -1.75
N ALA A 5 -13.31 14.13 -1.09
CA ALA A 5 -12.05 14.87 -0.97
C ALA A 5 -11.40 15.08 -2.34
N THR A 6 -11.40 14.04 -3.18
CA THR A 6 -10.89 14.13 -4.56
C THR A 6 -11.70 15.09 -5.40
N ARG A 7 -13.05 15.04 -5.34
CA ARG A 7 -13.91 16.04 -6.01
C ARG A 7 -13.60 17.46 -5.55
N ALA A 8 -13.41 17.66 -4.25
CA ALA A 8 -13.05 18.97 -3.69
C ALA A 8 -11.70 19.47 -4.21
N ALA A 9 -10.69 18.59 -4.27
CA ALA A 9 -9.38 18.89 -4.82
C ALA A 9 -9.47 19.19 -6.33
N LEU A 10 -10.15 18.35 -7.12
CA LEU A 10 -10.27 18.48 -8.57
C LEU A 10 -10.93 19.79 -8.99
N ARG A 11 -11.91 20.30 -8.25
CA ARG A 11 -12.49 21.64 -8.49
C ARG A 11 -11.46 22.77 -8.48
N ARG A 12 -10.33 22.58 -7.77
CA ARG A 12 -9.21 23.53 -7.72
C ARG A 12 -8.05 23.14 -8.64
N MET A 13 -7.89 21.85 -8.95
CA MET A 13 -6.78 21.35 -9.79
C MET A 13 -7.05 21.49 -11.28
N LEU A 14 -8.28 21.22 -11.73
CA LEU A 14 -8.64 21.22 -13.15
C LEU A 14 -8.57 22.61 -13.78
N PRO A 15 -9.09 23.71 -13.18
CA PRO A 15 -9.03 25.02 -13.82
C PRO A 15 -7.60 25.57 -13.99
N ARG A 16 -6.66 25.15 -13.14
CA ARG A 16 -5.24 25.52 -13.22
C ARG A 16 -4.39 24.51 -13.99
N ASP A 17 -5.04 23.45 -14.48
CA ASP A 17 -4.45 22.29 -15.12
C ASP A 17 -3.14 21.82 -14.46
N HIS A 18 -3.17 21.58 -13.15
CA HIS A 18 -1.97 21.17 -12.43
C HIS A 18 -2.33 20.46 -11.13
N GLY A 19 -1.41 19.63 -10.63
CA GLY A 19 -1.44 19.05 -9.29
C GLY A 19 -1.59 17.54 -9.26
N THR A 20 -1.30 16.97 -8.09
CA THR A 20 -1.26 15.53 -7.85
C THR A 20 -2.21 15.14 -6.74
N ILE A 21 -2.99 14.09 -6.97
CA ILE A 21 -3.79 13.41 -5.94
C ILE A 21 -3.13 12.06 -5.63
N VAL A 22 -2.68 11.87 -4.39
CA VAL A 22 -2.10 10.60 -3.92
C VAL A 22 -3.13 9.86 -3.07
N GLN A 23 -3.60 8.72 -3.55
CA GLN A 23 -4.50 7.85 -2.80
C GLN A 23 -3.69 6.92 -1.89
N VAL A 24 -4.00 6.89 -0.59
CA VAL A 24 -3.40 5.93 0.34
C VAL A 24 -4.10 4.57 0.19
N GLY A 25 -3.49 3.68 -0.58
CA GLY A 25 -3.91 2.32 -0.81
C GLY A 25 -3.40 1.35 0.26
N SER A 26 -3.64 0.06 0.04
CA SER A 26 -3.10 -1.04 0.82
C SER A 26 -3.08 -2.30 -0.04
N ALA A 27 -2.16 -3.23 0.22
CA ALA A 27 -2.14 -4.54 -0.43
C ALA A 27 -3.50 -5.26 -0.37
N VAL A 28 -4.30 -4.96 0.66
CA VAL A 28 -5.64 -5.52 0.85
C VAL A 28 -6.67 -5.10 -0.20
N ALA A 29 -6.33 -4.10 -1.05
CA ALA A 29 -7.14 -3.68 -2.18
C ALA A 29 -7.12 -4.67 -3.35
N TYR A 30 -6.19 -5.63 -3.33
CA TYR A 30 -6.08 -6.72 -4.30
C TYR A 30 -6.26 -8.08 -3.67
N ARG A 31 -5.88 -8.21 -2.39
CA ARG A 31 -6.00 -9.43 -1.62
C ARG A 31 -6.72 -9.18 -0.30
N GLY A 32 -8.00 -9.51 -0.24
CA GLY A 32 -8.75 -9.44 1.03
C GLY A 32 -8.12 -10.33 2.11
N ILE A 33 -8.23 -9.91 3.37
CA ILE A 33 -7.70 -10.62 4.54
C ILE A 33 -8.86 -10.95 5.48
N PRO A 34 -8.88 -12.14 6.13
CA PRO A 34 -9.91 -12.47 7.13
C PRO A 34 -9.99 -11.42 8.25
N LEU A 35 -11.12 -11.36 8.95
CA LEU A 35 -11.44 -10.36 9.99
C LEU A 35 -11.60 -8.91 9.51
N GLN A 36 -11.20 -8.59 8.28
CA GLN A 36 -11.25 -7.24 7.71
C GLN A 36 -12.08 -7.18 6.42
N THR A 37 -13.21 -7.89 6.35
CA THR A 37 -14.02 -7.98 5.12
C THR A 37 -14.56 -6.63 4.67
N ALA A 38 -15.11 -5.83 5.59
CA ALA A 38 -15.61 -4.49 5.29
C ALA A 38 -14.50 -3.54 4.80
N TYR A 39 -13.34 -3.57 5.45
CA TYR A 39 -12.17 -2.76 5.07
C TYR A 39 -11.60 -3.21 3.72
N SER A 40 -11.46 -4.52 3.50
CA SER A 40 -10.98 -5.09 2.24
C SER A 40 -11.90 -4.70 1.09
N GLY A 41 -13.22 -4.83 1.26
CA GLY A 41 -14.20 -4.42 0.25
C GLY A 41 -14.12 -2.93 -0.08
N ALA A 42 -14.00 -2.08 0.94
CA ALA A 42 -13.83 -0.64 0.74
C ALA A 42 -12.53 -0.29 -0.01
N LYS A 43 -11.42 -0.98 0.27
CA LYS A 43 -10.14 -0.76 -0.41
C LYS A 43 -10.14 -1.25 -1.86
N HIS A 44 -10.82 -2.36 -2.17
CA HIS A 44 -11.04 -2.78 -3.57
C HIS A 44 -11.89 -1.77 -4.33
N ALA A 45 -13.00 -1.31 -3.74
CA ALA A 45 -13.86 -0.30 -4.37
C ALA A 45 -13.09 1.00 -4.66
N LEU A 46 -12.25 1.43 -3.72
CA LEU A 46 -11.38 2.59 -3.91
C LEU A 46 -10.37 2.40 -5.05
N GLN A 47 -9.79 1.20 -5.16
CA GLN A 47 -8.83 0.86 -6.21
C GLN A 47 -9.49 0.93 -7.60
N GLY A 48 -10.65 0.28 -7.78
CA GLY A 48 -11.35 0.31 -9.06
C GLY A 48 -11.83 1.71 -9.44
N TRP A 49 -12.32 2.47 -8.45
CA TRP A 49 -12.68 3.88 -8.67
C TRP A 49 -11.48 4.75 -9.05
N HIS A 50 -10.30 4.52 -8.44
CA HIS A 50 -9.07 5.23 -8.78
C HIS A 50 -8.61 4.94 -10.20
N GLU A 51 -8.69 3.67 -10.66
CA GLU A 51 -8.38 3.30 -12.04
C GLU A 51 -9.26 4.06 -13.04
N ALA A 52 -10.57 4.07 -12.81
CA ALA A 52 -11.53 4.77 -13.66
C ALA A 52 -11.22 6.28 -13.73
N LEU A 53 -11.04 6.93 -12.56
CA LEU A 53 -10.69 8.35 -12.50
C LEU A 53 -9.40 8.68 -13.26
N ARG A 54 -8.38 7.82 -13.17
CA ARG A 54 -7.13 8.04 -13.90
C ARG A 54 -7.36 8.01 -15.41
N CYS A 55 -8.15 7.07 -15.91
CA CYS A 55 -8.48 7.00 -17.33
C CYS A 55 -9.26 8.24 -17.80
N GLU A 56 -10.20 8.74 -17.00
CA GLU A 56 -10.94 9.97 -17.31
C GLU A 56 -10.00 11.19 -17.41
N LEU A 57 -9.07 11.36 -16.46
CA LEU A 57 -8.09 12.46 -16.47
C LEU A 57 -7.14 12.39 -17.67
N LEU A 58 -6.75 11.18 -18.07
CA LEU A 58 -5.93 10.94 -19.26
C LEU A 58 -6.69 11.26 -20.55
N HIS A 59 -7.94 10.80 -20.65
CA HIS A 59 -8.80 11.07 -21.81
C HIS A 59 -9.06 12.57 -21.98
N ALA A 60 -9.26 13.29 -20.87
CA ALA A 60 -9.43 14.74 -20.87
C ALA A 60 -8.15 15.52 -21.21
N GLY A 61 -6.99 14.87 -21.34
CA GLY A 61 -5.72 15.51 -21.71
C GLY A 61 -5.16 16.48 -20.66
N THR A 62 -5.63 16.39 -19.41
CA THR A 62 -5.23 17.32 -18.34
C THR A 62 -3.83 17.03 -17.81
N HIS A 63 -3.20 18.03 -17.19
CA HIS A 63 -1.93 17.96 -16.47
C HIS A 63 -2.11 17.60 -14.99
N VAL A 64 -3.35 17.41 -14.54
CA VAL A 64 -3.67 16.83 -13.23
C VAL A 64 -3.28 15.35 -13.22
N ARG A 65 -2.66 14.91 -12.13
CA ARG A 65 -2.20 13.53 -11.97
C ARG A 65 -2.87 12.88 -10.76
N THR A 66 -3.06 11.57 -10.86
CA THR A 66 -3.54 10.74 -9.75
C THR A 66 -2.69 9.48 -9.69
N THR A 67 -2.28 9.11 -8.48
CA THR A 67 -1.49 7.90 -8.21
C THR A 67 -1.94 7.28 -6.89
N MET A 68 -1.67 5.98 -6.70
CA MET A 68 -1.99 5.27 -5.46
C MET A 68 -0.76 4.63 -4.84
N VAL A 69 -0.63 4.74 -3.53
CA VAL A 69 0.47 4.13 -2.77
C VAL A 69 -0.07 2.96 -1.97
N GLN A 70 0.26 1.73 -2.38
CA GLN A 70 -0.11 0.51 -1.67
C GLN A 70 0.84 0.32 -0.49
N LEU A 71 0.37 0.68 0.71
CA LEU A 71 1.17 0.59 1.92
C LEU A 71 1.17 -0.83 2.52
N PRO A 72 2.28 -1.23 3.18
CA PRO A 72 2.34 -2.43 3.99
C PRO A 72 1.67 -2.18 5.36
N ALA A 73 1.82 -3.12 6.29
CA ALA A 73 1.41 -2.91 7.67
C ALA A 73 2.33 -1.88 8.37
N VAL A 74 1.73 -0.89 9.03
CA VAL A 74 2.45 0.24 9.64
C VAL A 74 2.15 0.33 11.14
N ASN A 75 3.19 0.57 11.95
CA ASN A 75 3.08 0.82 13.37
C ASN A 75 2.47 2.20 13.65
N THR A 76 1.15 2.28 13.62
CA THR A 76 0.39 3.49 13.97
C THR A 76 -0.48 3.24 15.19
N PRO A 77 -0.95 4.30 15.89
CA PRO A 77 -1.92 4.16 16.99
C PRO A 77 -3.26 3.54 16.60
N GLN A 78 -3.50 3.18 15.32
CA GLN A 78 -4.78 2.61 14.89
C GLN A 78 -5.16 1.34 15.65
N PHE A 79 -4.18 0.49 15.93
CA PHE A 79 -4.38 -0.74 16.70
C PHE A 79 -4.63 -0.46 18.18
N ASP A 80 -4.46 0.82 18.57
CA ASP A 80 -4.67 1.38 19.89
C ASP A 80 -6.05 2.03 20.10
N TRP A 81 -7.01 1.85 19.17
CA TRP A 81 -8.39 2.35 19.35
C TRP A 81 -9.37 1.89 18.27
N VAL A 82 -8.95 1.10 17.28
CA VAL A 82 -9.85 0.64 16.23
C VAL A 82 -10.96 -0.20 16.84
N LEU A 83 -12.17 -0.10 16.30
CA LEU A 83 -13.24 -1.03 16.68
C LEU A 83 -12.78 -2.46 16.38
N ASN A 84 -12.59 -3.23 17.45
CA ASN A 84 -12.32 -4.66 17.37
C ASN A 84 -13.52 -5.44 17.91
N ARG A 85 -13.91 -6.49 17.19
CA ARG A 85 -15.01 -7.39 17.56
C ARG A 85 -14.54 -8.79 17.94
N THR A 86 -13.23 -9.00 18.02
CA THR A 86 -12.63 -10.25 18.48
C THR A 86 -12.32 -10.21 19.98
N THR A 87 -11.85 -11.32 20.55
CA THR A 87 -11.57 -11.44 22.00
C THR A 87 -10.16 -11.02 22.39
N ARG A 88 -9.27 -10.82 21.40
CA ARG A 88 -7.85 -10.51 21.59
C ARG A 88 -7.52 -9.14 21.04
N SER A 89 -6.48 -8.51 21.58
CA SER A 89 -6.08 -7.18 21.09
C SER A 89 -5.51 -7.25 19.65
N PRO A 90 -5.86 -6.30 18.77
CA PRO A 90 -5.42 -6.34 17.38
C PRO A 90 -3.96 -5.91 17.24
N ARG A 91 -3.31 -6.35 16.16
CA ARG A 91 -1.96 -5.92 15.76
C ARG A 91 -1.81 -5.85 14.23
N PRO A 92 -0.82 -5.10 13.73
CA PRO A 92 -0.48 -5.15 12.31
C PRO A 92 0.06 -6.53 11.92
N LEU A 93 -0.25 -6.95 10.69
CA LEU A 93 0.36 -8.15 10.11
C LEU A 93 1.85 -7.92 9.90
N ARG A 94 2.68 -8.90 10.25
CA ARG A 94 4.12 -8.83 9.98
C ARG A 94 4.40 -8.94 8.47
N PRO A 95 5.49 -8.30 7.96
CA PRO A 95 6.39 -7.40 8.66
C PRO A 95 5.75 -6.02 8.96
N ILE A 96 6.11 -5.44 10.10
CA ILE A 96 5.60 -4.14 10.56
C ILE A 96 6.63 -3.06 10.20
N HIS A 97 6.20 -1.95 9.61
CA HIS A 97 7.06 -0.82 9.27
C HIS A 97 6.73 0.41 10.11
N GLN A 98 7.70 1.29 10.34
CA GLN A 98 7.46 2.57 11.01
C GLN A 98 6.69 3.58 10.13
N PRO A 99 5.94 4.53 10.71
CA PRO A 99 5.15 5.53 9.97
C PRO A 99 5.94 6.32 8.93
N GLU A 100 7.20 6.63 9.20
CA GLU A 100 8.05 7.43 8.33
C GLU A 100 8.36 6.71 7.02
N PHE A 101 8.37 5.37 7.03
CA PHE A 101 8.49 4.57 5.81
C PHE A 101 7.32 4.82 4.86
N ALA A 102 6.10 4.85 5.39
CA ALA A 102 4.91 5.18 4.62
C ALA A 102 4.91 6.66 4.19
N ALA A 103 5.27 7.58 5.09
CA ALA A 103 5.33 9.00 4.81
C ALA A 103 6.29 9.32 3.65
N ARG A 104 7.52 8.77 3.68
CA ARG A 104 8.51 8.95 2.60
C ARG A 104 7.98 8.43 1.26
N ALA A 105 7.28 7.30 1.24
CA ALA A 105 6.71 6.75 0.02
C ALA A 105 5.56 7.61 -0.55
N ILE A 106 4.71 8.15 0.33
CA ILE A 106 3.62 9.05 -0.07
C ILE A 106 4.17 10.35 -0.65
N VAL A 107 5.15 10.98 -0.01
CA VAL A 107 5.81 12.19 -0.51
C VAL A 107 6.49 11.91 -1.85
N HIS A 108 7.25 10.82 -1.96
CA HIS A 108 7.88 10.44 -3.21
C HIS A 108 6.88 10.26 -4.35
N ALA A 109 5.73 9.64 -4.09
CA ALA A 109 4.67 9.48 -5.09
C ALA A 109 4.01 10.81 -5.48
N ALA A 110 3.92 11.77 -4.55
CA ALA A 110 3.44 13.12 -4.85
C ALA A 110 4.37 13.85 -5.83
N ASP A 111 5.67 13.72 -5.64
CA ASP A 111 6.71 14.33 -6.48
C ASP A 111 6.91 13.62 -7.83
N HIS A 112 6.55 12.33 -7.91
CA HIS A 112 6.79 11.48 -9.09
C HIS A 112 5.49 10.84 -9.64
N PRO A 113 4.42 11.59 -9.91
CA PRO A 113 3.07 11.02 -10.09
C PRO A 113 2.82 10.32 -11.44
N ALA A 114 3.88 10.07 -12.23
CA ALA A 114 3.78 9.43 -13.53
C ALA A 114 3.23 7.99 -13.43
N ARG A 115 3.53 7.29 -12.33
CA ARG A 115 3.10 5.91 -12.13
C ARG A 115 1.63 5.84 -11.75
N ARG A 116 0.96 4.79 -12.22
CA ARG A 116 -0.38 4.44 -11.75
C ARG A 116 -0.35 4.18 -10.25
N GLU A 117 0.59 3.35 -9.81
CA GLU A 117 0.69 2.94 -8.40
C GLU A 117 2.13 2.72 -7.96
N TYR A 118 2.34 2.83 -6.65
CA TYR A 118 3.56 2.49 -5.94
C TYR A 118 3.28 1.34 -4.99
N TRP A 119 4.00 0.23 -5.13
CA TRP A 119 3.96 -0.88 -4.18
C TRP A 119 5.09 -0.70 -3.18
N VAL A 120 4.75 -0.48 -1.92
CA VAL A 120 5.72 -0.13 -0.87
C VAL A 120 5.92 -1.33 0.05
N GLY A 121 7.17 -1.77 0.15
CA GLY A 121 7.56 -2.95 0.90
C GLY A 121 7.54 -4.22 0.04
N ALA A 122 8.54 -5.07 0.23
CA ALA A 122 8.69 -6.34 -0.47
C ALA A 122 7.52 -7.29 -0.17
N SER A 123 6.99 -7.26 1.05
CA SER A 123 5.80 -8.03 1.45
C SER A 123 4.55 -7.64 0.66
N THR A 124 4.31 -6.34 0.47
CA THR A 124 3.23 -5.82 -0.40
C THR A 124 3.41 -6.32 -1.83
N ALA A 125 4.60 -6.12 -2.41
CA ALA A 125 4.88 -6.54 -3.79
C ALA A 125 4.69 -8.05 -3.98
N ALA A 126 5.23 -8.86 -3.06
CA ALA A 126 5.12 -10.31 -3.09
C ALA A 126 3.66 -10.78 -2.96
N THR A 127 2.87 -10.14 -2.07
CA THR A 127 1.45 -10.47 -1.89
C THR A 127 0.66 -10.22 -3.17
N LEU A 128 0.89 -9.09 -3.82
CA LEU A 128 0.21 -8.73 -5.07
C LEU A 128 0.58 -9.69 -6.20
N MET A 129 1.88 -10.00 -6.36
CA MET A 129 2.36 -10.96 -7.36
C MET A 129 1.82 -12.37 -7.11
N LEU A 130 1.85 -12.84 -5.86
CA LEU A 130 1.36 -14.17 -5.52
C LEU A 130 -0.15 -14.29 -5.70
N ASN A 131 -0.91 -13.25 -5.34
CA ASN A 131 -2.36 -13.24 -5.57
C ASN A 131 -2.70 -13.30 -7.07
N ALA A 132 -1.92 -12.62 -7.92
CA ALA A 132 -2.12 -12.66 -9.36
C ALA A 132 -1.80 -14.03 -9.98
N VAL A 133 -0.82 -14.76 -9.43
CA VAL A 133 -0.32 -16.03 -10.02
C VAL A 133 -0.94 -17.27 -9.39
N ALA A 134 -1.15 -17.28 -8.08
CA ALA A 134 -1.59 -18.46 -7.32
C ALA A 134 -2.53 -18.08 -6.15
N PRO A 135 -3.72 -17.52 -6.41
CA PRO A 135 -4.63 -17.03 -5.37
C PRO A 135 -5.08 -18.13 -4.40
N GLY A 136 -5.36 -19.35 -4.90
CA GLY A 136 -5.78 -20.47 -4.06
C GLY A 136 -4.72 -20.96 -3.06
N LEU A 137 -3.43 -20.77 -3.35
CA LEU A 137 -2.37 -21.04 -2.38
C LEU A 137 -2.41 -20.02 -1.24
N LEU A 138 -2.59 -18.75 -1.60
CA LEU A 138 -2.68 -17.65 -0.65
C LEU A 138 -3.97 -17.72 0.18
N ASP A 139 -5.07 -18.26 -0.35
CA ASP A 139 -6.28 -18.60 0.41
C ASP A 139 -6.01 -19.60 1.52
N ARG A 140 -5.39 -20.74 1.19
CA ARG A 140 -5.07 -21.77 2.18
C ARG A 140 -4.07 -21.27 3.23
N TYR A 141 -3.11 -20.45 2.80
CA TYR A 141 -2.17 -19.82 3.71
C TYR A 141 -2.89 -18.90 4.70
N LEU A 142 -3.69 -17.94 4.23
CA LEU A 142 -4.40 -17.00 5.08
C LEU A 142 -5.50 -17.65 5.93
N ALA A 143 -6.12 -18.73 5.46
CA ALA A 143 -7.04 -19.52 6.26
C ALA A 143 -6.35 -20.13 7.49
N ARG A 144 -5.06 -20.48 7.38
CA ARG A 144 -4.27 -21.05 8.49
C ARG A 144 -3.63 -19.99 9.38
N THR A 145 -3.12 -18.90 8.81
CA THR A 145 -2.26 -17.94 9.52
C THR A 145 -2.88 -16.56 9.70
N GLY A 146 -3.85 -16.18 8.88
CA GLY A 146 -4.37 -14.82 8.79
C GLY A 146 -5.14 -14.35 10.02
N PHE A 147 -5.78 -15.26 10.75
CA PHE A 147 -6.51 -14.94 11.99
C PHE A 147 -5.52 -14.60 13.12
N ALA A 148 -4.69 -15.57 13.55
CA ALA A 148 -3.70 -15.38 14.61
C ALA A 148 -2.61 -14.34 14.24
N GLY A 149 -2.36 -14.10 12.95
CA GLY A 149 -1.43 -13.08 12.49
C GLY A 149 -1.86 -11.65 12.87
N GLN A 150 -3.16 -11.41 13.04
CA GLN A 150 -3.74 -10.08 13.29
C GLN A 150 -4.06 -9.81 14.76
N GLU A 151 -3.80 -10.78 15.64
CA GLU A 151 -4.11 -10.69 17.06
C GLU A 151 -2.85 -10.89 17.90
N THR A 152 -2.77 -10.20 19.04
CA THR A 152 -1.80 -10.48 20.10
C THR A 152 -2.32 -11.61 21.00
N ASP A 153 -1.48 -12.12 21.90
CA ASP A 153 -1.93 -13.05 22.93
C ASP A 153 -2.61 -12.35 24.14
N GLU A 154 -2.54 -11.02 24.19
CA GLU A 154 -3.27 -10.23 25.20
C GLU A 154 -4.78 -10.21 24.94
N PRO A 155 -5.62 -10.25 26.00
CA PRO A 155 -7.05 -10.03 25.87
C PRO A 155 -7.34 -8.67 25.25
N LEU A 156 -8.54 -8.52 24.67
CA LEU A 156 -8.99 -7.23 24.17
C LEU A 156 -8.96 -6.19 25.29
N ARG A 157 -8.20 -5.11 25.08
CA ARG A 157 -8.17 -3.98 26.02
C ARG A 157 -9.54 -3.29 26.04
N ASP A 158 -10.03 -2.99 27.23
CA ASP A 158 -11.26 -2.24 27.42
C ASP A 158 -11.01 -0.76 27.10
N TRP A 159 -11.45 -0.32 25.93
CA TRP A 159 -11.25 1.04 25.43
C TRP A 159 -12.32 1.45 24.43
N ARG A 160 -12.51 2.76 24.30
CA ARG A 160 -13.51 3.32 23.39
C ARG A 160 -13.01 3.26 21.95
N ALA A 161 -13.75 2.58 21.10
CA ALA A 161 -13.44 2.53 19.68
C ALA A 161 -13.63 3.90 19.00
N ASN A 162 -12.71 4.28 18.12
CA ASN A 162 -12.73 5.57 17.40
C ASN A 162 -13.71 5.62 16.20
N LEU A 163 -14.57 4.61 16.03
CA LEU A 163 -15.46 4.51 14.85
C LEU A 163 -16.60 5.53 14.87
N TRP A 164 -17.20 5.76 16.04
CA TRP A 164 -18.42 6.57 16.16
C TRP A 164 -18.15 7.97 16.67
N ARG A 165 -17.08 8.15 17.44
CA ARG A 165 -16.66 9.42 18.01
C ARG A 165 -15.13 9.48 17.99
N PRO A 166 -14.55 10.66 17.74
CA PRO A 166 -13.11 10.85 17.93
C PRO A 166 -12.76 10.59 19.40
N VAL A 167 -11.61 9.97 19.63
CA VAL A 167 -11.11 9.60 20.96
C VAL A 167 -9.80 10.33 21.32
N ASP A 168 -9.40 11.24 20.44
CA ASP A 168 -8.15 12.03 20.42
C ASP A 168 -8.43 13.54 20.52
N ALA A 169 -9.65 13.94 20.89
CA ALA A 169 -10.06 15.35 20.93
C ALA A 169 -9.26 16.21 21.94
N HIS A 170 -8.62 15.59 22.92
CA HIS A 170 -7.90 16.26 24.00
C HIS A 170 -6.43 15.82 24.12
N GLU A 171 -6.01 14.85 23.33
CA GLU A 171 -4.67 14.25 23.41
C GLU A 171 -4.23 13.82 22.01
N ASP A 172 -3.14 14.41 21.51
CA ASP A 172 -2.47 13.92 20.32
C ASP A 172 -1.71 12.63 20.66
N ARG A 173 -1.99 11.57 19.92
CA ARG A 173 -1.39 10.25 20.12
C ARG A 173 -0.18 10.00 19.24
N GLY A 174 0.22 11.00 18.46
CA GLY A 174 1.36 10.94 17.59
C GLY A 174 1.19 9.96 16.43
N ALA A 175 2.29 9.71 15.72
CA ALA A 175 2.29 8.84 14.54
C ALA A 175 2.59 7.37 14.85
N HIS A 176 3.30 7.08 15.95
CA HIS A 176 3.80 5.76 16.31
C HIS A 176 2.81 5.01 17.18
N GLY A 177 2.55 3.75 16.83
CA GLY A 177 1.81 2.83 17.70
C GLY A 177 2.72 2.10 18.69
N ARG A 178 2.11 1.25 19.53
CA ARG A 178 2.82 0.46 20.54
C ARG A 178 3.79 -0.61 20.03
N PHE A 179 3.93 -0.81 18.71
CA PHE A 179 4.72 -1.91 18.12
C PHE A 179 6.14 -1.50 17.71
N ASP A 180 6.73 -0.49 18.34
CA ASP A 180 8.08 0.01 17.98
C ASP A 180 9.17 -1.08 18.06
N LYS A 181 9.04 -2.00 19.02
CA LYS A 181 9.97 -3.13 19.19
C LYS A 181 9.80 -4.23 18.13
N ASP A 182 8.61 -4.35 17.55
CA ASP A 182 8.26 -5.37 16.55
C ASP A 182 8.39 -4.84 15.10
N ALA A 183 8.39 -3.52 14.94
CA ALA A 183 8.64 -2.89 13.66
C ALA A 183 10.07 -3.20 13.21
N ALA A 184 10.22 -3.64 11.96
CA ALA A 184 11.54 -3.81 11.34
C ALA A 184 12.32 -2.50 11.52
N THR A 185 13.38 -2.60 12.31
CA THR A 185 13.92 -1.59 13.21
C THR A 185 14.45 -0.31 12.56
N ASP A 186 14.35 0.76 13.33
CA ASP A 186 15.08 2.03 13.26
C ASP A 186 14.85 2.86 11.98
N ASN A 187 14.71 4.16 12.19
CA ASN A 187 14.20 5.15 11.24
C ASN A 187 15.05 5.33 9.96
N ARG A 188 16.09 4.50 9.78
CA ARG A 188 17.20 4.66 8.84
C ARG A 188 17.45 3.47 7.91
N HIS A 189 16.99 2.26 8.19
CA HIS A 189 17.35 1.09 7.37
C HIS A 189 16.12 0.30 6.89
N TYR A 190 15.84 0.43 5.59
CA TYR A 190 15.00 -0.51 4.85
C TYR A 190 15.57 -1.93 5.02
N GLY A 191 14.75 -2.93 5.32
CA GLY A 191 15.21 -4.32 5.27
C GLY A 191 15.79 -4.62 3.88
N ALA A 192 16.77 -5.52 3.77
CA ALA A 192 17.47 -5.78 2.50
C ALA A 192 16.50 -6.08 1.34
N ALA A 193 15.40 -6.81 1.62
CA ALA A 193 14.36 -7.09 0.64
C ALA A 193 13.62 -5.83 0.17
N ASP A 194 13.30 -4.89 1.07
CA ASP A 194 12.64 -3.63 0.73
C ASP A 194 13.58 -2.69 -0.04
N ALA A 195 14.87 -2.68 0.30
CA ALA A 195 15.87 -1.92 -0.42
C ALA A 195 16.01 -2.42 -1.87
N VAL A 196 16.09 -3.75 -2.05
CA VAL A 196 16.13 -4.39 -3.37
C VAL A 196 14.85 -4.10 -4.15
N GLN A 197 13.67 -4.28 -3.53
CA GLN A 197 12.40 -4.00 -4.19
C GLN A 197 12.30 -2.53 -4.61
N GLY A 198 12.68 -1.60 -3.74
CA GLY A 198 12.68 -0.17 -4.03
C GLY A 198 13.69 0.20 -5.12
N TRP A 199 14.83 -0.49 -5.20
CA TRP A 199 15.81 -0.29 -6.28
C TRP A 199 15.28 -0.79 -7.62
N ILE A 200 14.76 -2.03 -7.68
CA ILE A 200 14.13 -2.60 -8.89
C ILE A 200 12.99 -1.70 -9.35
N SER A 201 12.13 -1.30 -8.42
CA SER A 201 11.01 -0.41 -8.70
C SER A 201 11.47 0.92 -9.31
N ARG A 202 12.60 1.50 -8.88
CA ARG A 202 13.13 2.74 -9.46
C ARG A 202 13.81 2.55 -10.82
N HIS A 203 14.43 1.40 -11.07
CA HIS A 203 15.22 1.13 -12.27
C HIS A 203 14.53 0.23 -13.30
N HIS A 204 13.23 -0.05 -13.16
CA HIS A 204 12.51 -1.00 -14.01
C HIS A 204 12.58 -0.68 -15.51
N THR A 205 12.62 0.58 -15.91
CA THR A 205 12.77 0.99 -17.31
C THR A 205 14.15 0.61 -17.86
N ALA A 206 15.20 0.91 -17.11
CA ALA A 206 16.57 0.52 -17.45
C ALA A 206 16.72 -1.01 -17.50
N LEU A 207 16.16 -1.71 -16.51
CA LEU A 207 16.16 -3.18 -16.46
C LEU A 207 15.43 -3.78 -17.67
N ALA A 208 14.26 -3.24 -18.05
CA ALA A 208 13.52 -3.69 -19.22
C ALA A 208 14.31 -3.44 -20.52
N ALA A 209 14.95 -2.28 -20.65
CA ALA A 209 15.79 -1.96 -21.80
C ALA A 209 17.00 -2.90 -21.90
N SER A 210 17.69 -3.17 -20.78
CA SER A 210 18.81 -4.12 -20.73
C SER A 210 18.38 -5.55 -21.08
N ALA A 211 17.23 -6.00 -20.58
CA ALA A 211 16.69 -7.32 -20.89
C ALA A 211 16.33 -7.45 -22.38
N ALA A 212 15.71 -6.40 -22.96
CA ALA A 212 15.38 -6.37 -24.39
C ALA A 212 16.66 -6.39 -25.26
N ALA A 213 17.68 -5.63 -24.88
CA ALA A 213 18.98 -5.64 -25.57
C ALA A 213 19.64 -7.02 -25.52
N ALA A 214 19.67 -7.67 -24.34
CA ALA A 214 20.23 -9.00 -24.18
C ALA A 214 19.49 -10.05 -25.03
N ALA A 215 18.15 -9.99 -25.07
CA ALA A 215 17.34 -10.88 -25.90
C ALA A 215 17.59 -10.66 -27.40
N ALA A 216 17.73 -9.40 -27.84
CA ALA A 216 18.06 -9.08 -29.23
C ALA A 216 19.45 -9.59 -29.62
N SER A 217 20.46 -9.42 -28.75
CA SER A 217 21.81 -9.94 -28.98
C SER A 217 21.83 -11.47 -29.04
N ALA A 218 21.14 -12.16 -28.13
CA ALA A 218 21.03 -13.62 -28.16
C ALA A 218 20.33 -14.12 -29.44
N GLY A 219 19.28 -13.43 -29.89
CA GLY A 219 18.59 -13.73 -31.15
C GLY A 219 19.46 -13.51 -32.39
N ALA A 220 20.28 -12.45 -32.40
CA ALA A 220 21.23 -12.18 -33.49
C ALA A 220 22.33 -13.26 -33.56
N ILE A 221 22.90 -13.66 -32.41
CA ILE A 221 23.90 -14.73 -32.33
C ILE A 221 23.33 -16.08 -32.77
N ALA A 222 22.08 -16.39 -32.38
CA ALA A 222 21.42 -17.62 -32.79
C ALA A 222 21.13 -17.66 -34.30
N ARG A 223 20.83 -16.51 -34.92
CA ARG A 223 20.63 -16.37 -36.37
C ARG A 223 21.94 -16.43 -37.16
N SER A 224 23.04 -15.89 -36.64
CA SER A 224 24.34 -15.94 -37.32
C SER A 224 25.02 -17.31 -37.26
N ARG A 225 24.48 -18.24 -36.47
CA ARG A 225 24.96 -19.64 -36.34
C ARG A 225 24.13 -20.65 -37.15
N ARG A 226 23.11 -20.19 -37.88
CA ARG A 226 22.32 -20.98 -38.84
C ARG A 226 22.74 -20.63 -40.26
#